data_AF-H0URJ0-F1
#
_entry.id   AF-H0URJ0-F1
#
_cell.length_a   1.000
_cell.length_b   1.000
_cell.length_c   1.000
_cell.angle_alpha   90.00
_cell.angle_beta   90.00
_cell.angle_gamma   90.00
#
_symmetry.space_group_name_H-M   'P 1'
#
loop_
_entity.id
_entity.type
_entity.pdbx_description
1 polymer ?
#
loop_
_entity_poly.entity_id
_entity_poly.type
_entity_poly.pdbx_seq_one_letter_code
_entity_poly.pdbx_strand_id
1 'polypeptide(L)'
;MEAMEEVERARLIEEIRSLGDSLSKHPSVSVLQRYRHLIGLAIGMVRSTMALKRDYKWRRSERTLYVLIERTENALAELEAVLAGEGDRSRVLDLVEEIKGCLISILS
;
A
#
# COMPACT_ATOMS: atom_id res chain seq x y z
N MET A 1 -5.23 -9.99 -21.74
CA MET A 1 -5.47 -8.74 -20.98
C MET A 1 -5.27 -9.00 -19.50
N GLU A 2 -6.03 -9.94 -18.91
CA GLU A 2 -5.90 -10.32 -17.49
C GLU A 2 -4.48 -10.76 -17.06
N ALA A 3 -3.79 -11.59 -17.86
CA ALA A 3 -2.43 -12.01 -17.54
C ALA A 3 -1.40 -10.86 -17.52
N MET A 4 -1.63 -9.79 -18.29
CA MET A 4 -0.75 -8.61 -18.30
C MET A 4 -0.99 -7.75 -17.07
N GLU A 5 -2.25 -7.59 -16.65
CA GLU A 5 -2.59 -6.90 -15.41
C GLU A 5 -2.08 -7.64 -14.16
N GLU A 6 -2.08 -8.97 -14.19
CA GLU A 6 -1.56 -9.80 -13.09
C GLU A 6 -0.05 -9.62 -12.93
N VAL A 7 0.70 -9.59 -14.03
CA VAL A 7 2.14 -9.33 -14.02
C VAL A 7 2.44 -7.91 -13.52
N GLU A 8 1.66 -6.92 -13.93
CA GLU A 8 1.81 -5.54 -13.49
C GLU A 8 1.54 -5.40 -11.98
N ARG A 9 0.49 -6.06 -11.47
CA ARG A 9 0.20 -6.13 -10.02
C ARG A 9 1.34 -6.78 -9.24
N ALA A 10 1.85 -7.91 -9.72
CA ALA A 10 2.95 -8.62 -9.07
C ALA A 10 4.23 -7.77 -9.01
N ARG A 11 4.55 -7.04 -10.09
CA ARG A 11 5.68 -6.10 -10.14
C ARG A 11 5.51 -4.96 -9.15
N LEU A 12 4.32 -4.37 -9.08
CA LEU A 12 4.01 -3.28 -8.15
C LEU A 12 4.19 -3.74 -6.69
N ILE A 13 3.69 -4.93 -6.35
CA ILE A 13 3.87 -5.52 -5.00
C ILE A 13 5.34 -5.68 -4.67
N GLU A 14 6.13 -6.22 -5.60
CA GLU A 14 7.55 -6.48 -5.39
C GLU A 14 8.35 -5.19 -5.23
N GLU A 15 8.04 -4.16 -6.03
CA GLU A 15 8.69 -2.87 -5.94
C GLU A 15 8.36 -2.14 -4.62
N ILE A 16 7.10 -2.22 -4.18
CA ILE A 16 6.69 -1.71 -2.86
C ILE A 16 7.42 -2.45 -1.74
N ARG A 17 7.55 -3.79 -1.83
CA ARG A 17 8.30 -4.57 -0.83
C ARG A 17 9.76 -4.14 -0.74
N SER A 18 10.44 -4.05 -1.88
CA SER A 18 11.84 -3.64 -1.97
C SER A 18 12.08 -2.23 -1.41
N LEU A 19 11.19 -1.28 -1.73
CA LEU A 19 11.26 0.08 -1.18
C LEU A 19 10.95 0.13 0.32
N GLY A 20 9.99 -0.67 0.79
CA GLY A 20 9.70 -0.80 2.22
C GLY A 20 10.89 -1.32 3.01
N ASP A 21 11.58 -2.35 2.50
CA ASP A 21 12.82 -2.89 3.08
C ASP A 21 13.95 -1.86 3.09
N SER A 22 14.04 -1.06 2.03
CA SER A 22 15.02 0.01 1.93
C SER A 22 14.72 1.12 2.94
N LEU A 23 13.44 1.48 3.11
CA LEU A 23 12.99 2.55 4.01
C LEU A 23 13.18 2.19 5.49
N SER A 24 12.95 0.92 5.86
CA SER A 24 13.16 0.45 7.24
C SER A 24 14.64 0.39 7.63
N LYS A 25 15.53 0.08 6.68
CA LYS A 25 16.99 0.04 6.89
C LYS A 25 17.63 1.42 6.81
N HIS A 26 17.22 2.21 5.81
CA HIS A 26 17.78 3.50 5.45
C HIS A 26 16.67 4.52 5.17
N PRO A 27 16.11 5.13 6.23
CA PRO A 27 15.12 6.18 6.10
C PRO A 27 15.63 7.33 5.22
N SER A 28 14.95 7.56 4.10
CA SER A 28 15.31 8.60 3.14
C SER A 28 14.04 9.22 2.57
N VAL A 29 14.03 10.54 2.45
CA VAL A 29 12.93 11.30 1.83
C VAL A 29 12.68 10.83 0.40
N SER A 30 13.74 10.51 -0.36
CA SER A 30 13.57 10.04 -1.74
C SER A 30 12.95 8.65 -1.82
N VAL A 31 13.30 7.76 -0.88
CA VAL A 31 12.71 6.41 -0.78
C VAL A 31 11.25 6.51 -0.34
N LEU A 32 10.95 7.37 0.64
CA LEU A 32 9.60 7.62 1.13
C LEU A 32 8.69 8.17 0.02
N GLN A 33 9.15 9.14 -0.76
CA GLN A 33 8.36 9.70 -1.87
C GLN A 33 8.02 8.65 -2.93
N ARG A 34 8.98 7.76 -3.27
CA ARG A 34 8.73 6.65 -4.19
C ARG A 34 7.76 5.63 -3.59
N TYR A 35 7.96 5.26 -2.34
CA TYR A 35 7.09 4.33 -1.61
C TYR A 35 5.64 4.85 -1.58
N ARG A 36 5.44 6.11 -1.20
CA ARG A 36 4.15 6.81 -1.22
C ARG A 36 3.50 6.82 -2.60
N HIS A 37 4.27 7.10 -3.63
CA HIS A 37 3.77 7.09 -5.01
C HIS A 37 3.24 5.71 -5.41
N LEU A 38 4.00 4.65 -5.17
CA LEU A 38 3.58 3.29 -5.53
C LEU A 38 2.36 2.81 -4.72
N ILE A 39 2.27 3.15 -3.44
CA ILE A 39 1.07 2.88 -2.63
C ILE A 39 -0.15 3.60 -3.22
N GLY A 40 0.01 4.85 -3.63
CA GLY A 40 -1.05 5.60 -4.31
C GLY A 40 -1.52 4.94 -5.61
N LEU A 41 -0.59 4.40 -6.41
CA LEU A 41 -0.93 3.62 -7.61
C LEU A 41 -1.72 2.35 -7.25
N ALA A 42 -1.26 1.60 -6.25
CA ALA A 42 -1.92 0.38 -5.80
C ALA A 42 -3.35 0.64 -5.31
N ILE A 43 -3.54 1.64 -4.46
CA ILE A 43 -4.86 2.06 -3.98
C ILE A 43 -5.75 2.53 -5.13
N GLY A 44 -5.20 3.27 -6.09
CA GLY A 44 -5.91 3.73 -7.29
C GLY A 44 -6.43 2.58 -8.16
N MET A 45 -5.62 1.54 -8.37
CA MET A 45 -6.03 0.34 -9.11
C MET A 45 -7.19 -0.38 -8.42
N VAL A 46 -7.13 -0.48 -7.10
CA VAL A 46 -8.15 -1.18 -6.29
C VAL A 46 -9.44 -0.40 -6.29
N ARG A 47 -9.38 0.92 -6.06
CA ARG A 47 -10.55 1.81 -6.14
C ARG A 47 -11.23 1.75 -7.51
N SER A 48 -10.44 1.70 -8.59
CA SER A 48 -10.97 1.55 -9.95
C SER A 48 -11.69 0.22 -10.14
N THR A 49 -11.09 -0.87 -9.65
CA THR A 49 -11.71 -2.22 -9.66
C THR A 49 -13.02 -2.24 -8.85
N MET A 50 -13.06 -1.58 -7.70
CA MET A 50 -14.26 -1.47 -6.86
C MET A 50 -15.35 -0.64 -7.54
N ALA A 51 -14.99 0.46 -8.21
CA ALA A 51 -15.93 1.30 -8.94
C ALA A 51 -16.62 0.53 -10.08
N LEU A 52 -15.87 -0.30 -10.82
CA LEU A 52 -16.41 -1.18 -11.88
C LEU A 52 -17.37 -2.24 -11.31
N LYS A 53 -17.15 -2.72 -10.08
CA LYS A 53 -18.02 -3.72 -9.42
C LYS A 53 -19.25 -3.10 -8.76
N ARG A 54 -19.24 -1.79 -8.50
CA ARG A 54 -20.32 -1.06 -7.82
C ARG A 54 -21.66 -1.11 -8.57
N ASP A 55 -21.64 -1.33 -9.88
CA ASP A 55 -22.83 -1.54 -10.71
C ASP A 55 -23.54 -2.88 -10.40
N TYR A 56 -22.89 -3.79 -9.67
CA TYR A 56 -23.39 -5.14 -9.35
C TYR A 56 -23.45 -5.39 -7.83
N LYS A 57 -24.41 -4.75 -7.13
CA LYS A 57 -24.84 -5.01 -5.73
C LYS A 57 -23.72 -5.21 -4.69
N TRP A 58 -23.59 -4.23 -3.79
CA TRP A 58 -22.66 -4.18 -2.66
C TRP A 58 -22.50 -5.52 -1.90
N ARG A 59 -21.28 -6.08 -1.84
CA ARG A 59 -20.96 -7.34 -1.12
C ARG A 59 -20.05 -7.11 0.08
N ARG A 60 -20.09 -8.02 1.07
CA ARG A 60 -19.22 -8.00 2.28
C ARG A 60 -17.73 -7.85 1.95
N SER A 61 -17.27 -8.44 0.84
CA SER A 61 -15.89 -8.34 0.35
C SER A 61 -15.45 -6.92 0.04
N GLU A 62 -16.35 -6.06 -0.43
CA GLU A 62 -16.05 -4.67 -0.77
C GLU A 62 -15.87 -3.83 0.50
N ARG A 63 -16.59 -4.13 1.58
CA ARG A 63 -16.37 -3.50 2.89
C ARG A 63 -14.98 -3.81 3.44
N THR A 64 -14.50 -5.05 3.30
CA THR A 64 -13.15 -5.43 3.71
C THR A 64 -12.09 -4.63 2.93
N LEU A 65 -12.27 -4.47 1.62
CA LEU A 65 -11.34 -3.68 0.79
C LEU A 65 -11.28 -2.21 1.23
N TYR A 66 -12.44 -1.59 1.50
CA TYR A 66 -12.46 -0.21 2.03
C TYR A 66 -11.66 -0.09 3.34
N VAL A 67 -11.89 -1.01 4.29
CA VAL A 67 -11.17 -1.01 5.57
C VAL A 67 -9.66 -1.19 5.37
N LEU A 68 -9.25 -2.07 4.46
CA LEU A 68 -7.82 -2.28 4.17
C LEU A 68 -7.19 -1.05 3.50
N ILE A 69 -7.92 -0.36 2.62
CA ILE A 69 -7.44 0.90 2.02
C ILE A 69 -7.25 1.96 3.11
N GLU A 70 -8.25 2.19 3.95
CA GLU A 70 -8.14 3.16 5.05
C GLU A 70 -6.98 2.83 6.00
N ARG A 71 -6.80 1.56 6.35
CA ARG A 71 -5.65 1.12 7.17
C ARG A 71 -4.32 1.42 6.49
N THR A 72 -4.23 1.17 5.19
CA THR A 72 -3.02 1.46 4.40
C THR A 72 -2.72 2.96 4.38
N GLU A 73 -3.74 3.79 4.13
CA GLU A 73 -3.60 5.26 4.09
C GLU A 73 -3.20 5.81 5.46
N ASN A 74 -3.82 5.32 6.54
CA ASN A 74 -3.49 5.73 7.91
C ASN A 74 -2.06 5.32 8.31
N ALA A 75 -1.65 4.08 8.02
CA ALA A 75 -0.30 3.62 8.30
C ALA A 75 0.76 4.39 7.49
N LEU A 76 0.47 4.75 6.24
CA LEU A 76 1.34 5.58 5.42
C LEU A 76 1.47 7.01 5.98
N ALA A 77 0.35 7.62 6.38
CA ALA A 77 0.37 8.95 6.99
C ALA A 77 1.16 8.95 8.32
N GLU A 78 1.01 7.90 9.13
CA GLU A 78 1.78 7.76 10.37
C GLU A 78 3.27 7.54 10.07
N LEU A 79 3.61 6.75 9.06
CA LEU A 79 4.99 6.53 8.63
C LEU A 79 5.66 7.83 8.22
N GLU A 80 4.96 8.67 7.46
CA GLU A 80 5.43 10.01 7.08
C GLU A 80 5.68 10.88 8.32
N ALA A 81 4.79 10.85 9.31
CA ALA A 81 4.94 11.61 10.55
C ALA A 81 6.13 11.13 11.40
N VAL A 82 6.32 9.81 11.53
CA VAL A 82 7.44 9.21 12.28
C VAL A 82 8.78 9.59 11.63
N LEU A 83 8.84 9.55 10.29
CA LEU A 83 10.03 9.89 9.53
C LEU A 83 10.36 11.39 9.51
N ALA A 84 9.36 12.25 9.70
CA ALA A 84 9.55 13.69 9.85
C ALA A 84 10.06 14.10 11.25
N GLY A 85 9.85 13.25 12.26
CA GLY A 85 10.29 13.45 13.64
C GLY A 85 11.66 12.82 13.96
N GLU A 86 11.85 12.41 15.21
CA GLU A 86 13.11 11.77 15.68
C GLU A 86 13.33 10.34 15.15
N GLY A 87 12.39 9.80 14.34
CA GLY A 87 12.58 8.56 13.60
C GLY A 87 12.72 7.32 14.49
N ASP A 88 11.62 6.86 15.08
CA ASP A 88 11.57 5.54 15.74
C ASP A 88 11.65 4.42 14.69
N ARG A 89 12.83 3.80 14.58
CA ARG A 89 13.09 2.71 13.62
C ARG A 89 12.20 1.50 13.83
N SER A 90 11.81 1.20 15.07
CA SER A 90 10.92 0.09 15.36
C SER A 90 9.52 0.39 14.82
N ARG A 91 9.03 1.61 15.06
CA ARG A 91 7.74 2.05 14.53
C ARG A 91 7.72 2.13 13.01
N VAL A 92 8.81 2.60 12.39
CA VAL A 92 8.96 2.59 10.92
C VAL A 92 8.82 1.17 10.36
N LEU A 93 9.49 0.19 10.97
CA LEU A 93 9.41 -1.20 10.55
C LEU A 93 7.98 -1.74 10.68
N ASP A 94 7.33 -1.52 11.83
CA ASP A 94 5.96 -1.98 12.07
C ASP A 94 4.98 -1.42 11.04
N LEU A 95 5.07 -0.12 10.74
CA LEU A 95 4.21 0.54 9.77
C LEU A 95 4.45 0.05 8.34
N VAL A 96 5.71 -0.18 7.96
CA VAL A 96 6.05 -0.77 6.65
C VAL A 96 5.48 -2.18 6.52
N GLU A 97 5.57 -3.01 7.56
CA GLU A 97 4.99 -4.36 7.55
C GLU A 97 3.46 -4.33 7.54
N GLU A 98 2.82 -3.40 8.25
CA GLU A 98 1.37 -3.20 8.21
C GLU A 98 0.89 -2.82 6.81
N ILE A 99 1.57 -1.88 6.15
CA ILE A 99 1.27 -1.47 4.77
C ILE A 99 1.43 -2.66 3.82
N LYS A 100 2.54 -3.41 3.91
CA LYS A 100 2.76 -4.60 3.09
C LYS A 100 1.65 -5.64 3.28
N GLY A 101 1.27 -5.92 4.53
CA GLY A 101 0.21 -6.87 4.85
C GLY A 101 -1.15 -6.45 4.28
N CYS A 102 -1.49 -5.17 4.38
CA CYS A 102 -2.72 -4.64 3.79
C CYS A 102 -2.70 -4.76 2.26
N LEU A 103 -1.61 -4.36 1.61
CA LEU A 103 -1.49 -4.41 0.15
C LEU A 103 -1.54 -5.83 -0.40
N ILE A 104 -0.88 -6.79 0.25
CA ILE A 104 -0.99 -8.21 -0.11
C ILE A 104 -2.45 -8.65 -0.04
N SER A 105 -3.15 -8.29 1.04
CA SER A 105 -4.56 -8.67 1.24
C SER A 105 -5.52 -8.00 0.26
N ILE A 106 -5.16 -6.82 -0.25
CA ILE A 106 -5.96 -6.05 -1.20
C ILE A 106 -5.73 -6.52 -2.65
N LEU A 107 -4.50 -6.91 -2.98
CA LEU A 107 -4.07 -7.23 -4.35
C LEU A 107 -4.07 -8.75 -4.65
N SER A 108 -4.25 -9.60 -3.64
CA SER A 108 -4.52 -11.04 -3.78
C SER A 108 -5.97 -11.32 -4.15
#